data_AF-W7QMQ4-F1
#
_entry.id   AF-W7QMQ4-F1
#
_cell.length_a   1.000
_cell.length_b   1.000
_cell.length_c   1.000
_cell.angle_alpha   90.00
_cell.angle_beta   90.00
_cell.angle_gamma   90.00
#
_symmetry.space_group_name_H-M   'P 1'
#
loop_
_entity.id
_entity.type
_entity.pdbx_description
1 polymer ?
#
loop_
_entity_poly.entity_id
_entity_poly.type
_entity_poly.pdbx_seq_one_letter_code
_entity_poly.pdbx_strand_id
1 'polypeptide(L)'
;MNKLINKLDHLDKSELIEFIVKLHSDLPNLQQKIELFASKESAYEQVKLLKKRIQSVKRGTRFIDYRHTRSFCSELHDIADSIAELVSQNTQHKAVFELADAFMQSHEKVYERADDSSGYIGDIYRTFVGTWLTAAKQLRAVQQTIKPSQKTINWQDEVLQRFNNNGYSVWDYLLEKTAILLSASRAAPPAISTVT
;
A
#
# COMPACT_ATOMS: atom_id res chain seq x y z
N MET A 1 -7.63 3.21 -31.88
CA MET A 1 -7.90 2.22 -30.82
C MET A 1 -7.14 0.94 -31.17
N ASN A 2 -6.41 0.35 -30.21
CA ASN A 2 -5.28 -0.54 -30.48
C ASN A 2 -5.73 -1.87 -31.14
N LYS A 3 -5.18 -2.22 -32.32
CA LYS A 3 -5.57 -3.41 -33.13
C LYS A 3 -5.54 -4.73 -32.35
N LEU A 4 -4.77 -4.78 -31.27
CA LEU A 4 -4.71 -5.91 -30.34
C LEU A 4 -5.97 -6.04 -29.47
N ILE A 5 -6.51 -4.93 -28.93
CA ILE A 5 -7.66 -4.95 -28.03
C ILE A 5 -8.87 -5.56 -28.74
N ASN A 6 -9.13 -5.15 -29.99
CA ASN A 6 -10.23 -5.71 -30.80
C ASN A 6 -10.05 -7.21 -31.07
N LYS A 7 -8.82 -7.71 -31.17
CA LYS A 7 -8.58 -9.15 -31.37
C LYS A 7 -8.80 -9.95 -30.10
N LEU A 8 -8.42 -9.41 -28.93
CA LEU A 8 -8.65 -10.04 -27.65
C LEU A 8 -10.15 -10.13 -27.32
N ASP A 9 -10.94 -9.16 -27.75
CA ASP A 9 -12.40 -9.11 -27.55
C ASP A 9 -13.16 -10.21 -28.34
N HIS A 10 -12.50 -10.81 -29.35
CA HIS A 10 -13.05 -11.93 -30.11
C HIS A 10 -12.68 -13.31 -29.55
N LEU A 11 -11.77 -13.38 -28.58
CA LEU A 11 -11.44 -14.63 -27.90
C LEU A 11 -12.52 -14.96 -26.87
N ASP A 12 -12.82 -16.24 -26.72
CA ASP A 12 -13.75 -16.66 -25.69
C ASP A 12 -13.10 -16.65 -24.29
N LYS A 13 -13.94 -16.79 -23.27
CA LYS A 13 -13.50 -16.75 -21.87
C LYS A 13 -12.51 -17.89 -21.55
N SER A 14 -12.69 -19.08 -22.13
CA SER A 14 -11.79 -20.22 -21.91
C SER A 14 -10.41 -19.95 -22.49
N GLU A 15 -10.35 -19.46 -23.73
CA GLU A 15 -9.09 -19.12 -24.41
C GLU A 15 -8.30 -18.07 -23.62
N LEU A 16 -8.97 -17.05 -23.10
CA LEU A 16 -8.35 -16.02 -22.26
C LEU A 16 -7.85 -16.59 -20.93
N ILE A 17 -8.62 -17.47 -20.28
CA ILE A 17 -8.20 -18.11 -19.03
C ILE A 17 -6.98 -19.01 -19.26
N GLU A 18 -7.00 -19.85 -20.29
CA GLU A 18 -5.87 -20.71 -20.65
C GLU A 18 -4.61 -19.89 -20.93
N PHE A 19 -4.75 -18.77 -21.65
CA PHE A 19 -3.64 -17.86 -21.88
C PHE A 19 -3.10 -17.27 -20.57
N ILE A 20 -3.96 -16.82 -19.66
CA ILE A 20 -3.53 -16.29 -18.35
C ILE A 20 -2.83 -17.37 -17.51
N VAL A 21 -3.33 -18.62 -17.51
CA VAL A 21 -2.70 -19.76 -16.83
C VAL A 21 -1.30 -20.04 -17.40
N LYS A 22 -1.16 -19.96 -18.73
CA LYS A 22 0.14 -20.06 -19.38
C LYS A 22 1.08 -18.93 -18.97
N LEU A 23 0.61 -17.68 -18.95
CA LEU A 23 1.42 -16.54 -18.48
C LEU A 23 1.84 -16.70 -17.02
N HIS A 24 0.97 -17.21 -16.15
CA HIS A 24 1.28 -17.49 -14.74
C HIS A 24 2.41 -18.53 -14.60
N SER A 25 2.39 -19.56 -15.46
CA SER A 25 3.38 -20.64 -15.44
C SER A 25 4.73 -20.24 -16.05
N ASP A 26 4.69 -19.50 -17.17
CA ASP A 26 5.88 -19.22 -17.98
C ASP A 26 6.61 -17.94 -17.56
N LEU A 27 5.93 -16.99 -16.89
CA LEU A 27 6.46 -15.66 -16.59
C LEU A 27 6.46 -15.38 -15.07
N PRO A 28 7.59 -15.61 -14.37
CA PRO A 28 7.69 -15.41 -12.92
C PRO A 28 7.33 -13.99 -12.44
N ASN A 29 7.57 -12.98 -13.26
CA ASN A 29 7.24 -11.59 -12.96
C ASN A 29 5.73 -11.28 -13.04
N LEU A 30 4.95 -12.07 -13.77
CA LEU A 30 3.50 -11.94 -13.83
C LEU A 30 2.78 -12.84 -12.83
N GLN A 31 3.43 -13.93 -12.39
CA GLN A 31 2.87 -14.89 -11.44
C GLN A 31 2.22 -14.21 -10.22
N GLN A 32 2.98 -13.37 -9.51
CA GLN A 32 2.49 -12.70 -8.29
C GLN A 32 1.39 -11.67 -8.57
N LYS A 33 1.38 -11.06 -9.75
CA LYS A 33 0.34 -10.10 -10.16
C LYS A 33 -0.98 -10.82 -10.46
N ILE A 34 -0.90 -11.94 -11.16
CA ILE A 34 -2.06 -12.78 -11.49
C ILE A 34 -2.64 -13.38 -10.21
N GLU A 35 -1.80 -13.91 -9.31
CA GLU A 35 -2.25 -14.43 -8.01
C GLU A 35 -2.96 -13.36 -7.19
N LEU A 36 -2.40 -12.14 -7.14
CA LEU A 36 -3.02 -11.04 -6.41
C LEU A 36 -4.38 -10.66 -7.01
N PHE A 37 -4.45 -10.51 -8.34
CA PHE A 37 -5.71 -10.21 -9.05
C PHE A 37 -6.78 -11.30 -8.83
N ALA A 38 -6.39 -12.57 -8.92
CA ALA A 38 -7.29 -13.69 -8.68
C ALA A 38 -7.80 -13.74 -7.23
N SER A 39 -7.06 -13.17 -6.27
CA SER A 39 -7.43 -13.10 -4.86
C SER A 39 -8.33 -11.92 -4.48
N LYS A 40 -8.83 -11.13 -5.44
CA LYS A 40 -9.62 -9.90 -5.21
C LYS A 40 -10.84 -10.05 -4.27
N GLU A 41 -11.44 -11.24 -4.22
CA GLU A 41 -12.59 -11.54 -3.35
C GLU A 41 -12.18 -11.84 -1.89
N SER A 42 -10.89 -11.97 -1.60
CA SER A 42 -10.35 -12.26 -0.26
C SER A 42 -9.26 -11.27 0.12
N ALA A 43 -9.63 -10.26 0.91
CA ALA A 43 -8.67 -9.33 1.48
C ALA A 43 -7.58 -10.05 2.30
N TYR A 44 -7.86 -11.23 2.87
CA TYR A 44 -6.88 -12.00 3.66
C TYR A 44 -5.76 -12.57 2.76
N GLU A 45 -6.14 -13.17 1.63
CA GLU A 45 -5.15 -13.68 0.68
C GLU A 45 -4.38 -12.53 0.00
N GLN A 46 -5.05 -11.42 -0.33
CA GLN A 46 -4.37 -10.22 -0.85
C GLN A 46 -3.31 -9.71 0.14
N VAL A 47 -3.66 -9.64 1.43
CA VAL A 47 -2.72 -9.21 2.48
C VAL A 47 -1.48 -10.10 2.52
N LYS A 48 -1.69 -11.41 2.48
CA LYS A 48 -0.62 -12.42 2.52
C LYS A 48 0.29 -12.34 1.28
N LEU A 49 -0.29 -12.15 0.10
CA LEU A 49 0.45 -12.00 -1.15
C LEU A 49 1.25 -10.69 -1.19
N LEU A 50 0.65 -9.58 -0.80
CA LEU A 50 1.36 -8.28 -0.72
C LEU A 50 2.49 -8.31 0.30
N LYS A 51 2.29 -8.97 1.45
CA LYS A 51 3.37 -9.18 2.42
C LYS A 51 4.57 -9.88 1.78
N LYS A 52 4.35 -10.93 0.97
CA LYS A 52 5.43 -11.61 0.24
C LYS A 52 6.13 -10.68 -0.76
N ARG A 53 5.38 -9.88 -1.52
CA ARG A 53 5.91 -8.91 -2.48
C ARG A 53 6.81 -7.87 -1.79
N ILE A 54 6.33 -7.25 -0.71
CA ILE A 54 7.11 -6.30 0.10
C ILE A 54 8.39 -6.97 0.64
N GLN A 55 8.31 -8.20 1.14
CA GLN A 55 9.48 -8.92 1.62
C GLN A 55 10.47 -9.29 0.50
N SER A 56 9.99 -9.48 -0.73
CA SER A 56 10.86 -9.69 -1.89
C SER A 56 11.62 -8.40 -2.23
N VAL A 57 10.91 -7.27 -2.28
CA VAL A 57 11.51 -5.94 -2.46
C VAL A 57 12.54 -5.64 -1.37
N LYS A 58 12.22 -5.91 -0.09
CA LYS A 58 13.11 -5.64 1.03
C LYS A 58 14.36 -6.52 1.05
N ARG A 59 14.27 -7.78 0.60
CA ARG A 59 15.38 -8.75 0.63
C ARG A 59 16.24 -8.75 -0.63
N GLY A 60 15.81 -8.09 -1.70
CA GLY A 60 16.62 -7.99 -2.91
C GLY A 60 17.95 -7.31 -2.62
N THR A 61 19.04 -7.88 -3.14
CA THR A 61 20.42 -7.39 -2.91
C THR A 61 21.07 -6.82 -4.17
N ARG A 62 20.55 -7.16 -5.35
CA ARG A 62 21.07 -6.67 -6.62
C ARG A 62 20.83 -5.17 -6.73
N PHE A 63 21.87 -4.44 -7.15
CA PHE A 63 21.77 -3.03 -7.52
C PHE A 63 20.90 -2.86 -8.77
N ILE A 64 20.02 -1.86 -8.73
CA ILE A 64 19.07 -1.50 -9.77
C ILE A 64 19.61 -0.24 -10.42
N ASP A 65 20.31 -0.42 -11.54
CA ASP A 65 20.79 0.70 -12.33
C ASP A 65 19.64 1.44 -13.03
N TYR A 66 19.96 2.64 -13.52
CA TYR A 66 19.03 3.54 -14.21
C TYR A 66 18.18 2.86 -15.30
N ARG A 67 18.73 1.89 -16.06
CA ARG A 67 17.97 1.22 -17.13
C ARG A 67 16.86 0.33 -16.58
N HIS A 68 17.05 -0.19 -15.36
CA HIS A 68 16.09 -1.06 -14.69
C HIS A 68 15.20 -0.31 -13.68
N THR A 69 15.59 0.90 -13.26
CA THR A 69 14.83 1.73 -12.30
C THR A 69 13.37 1.87 -12.71
N ARG A 70 13.06 2.13 -13.99
CA ARG A 70 11.67 2.28 -14.44
C ARG A 70 10.79 1.05 -14.16
N SER A 71 11.30 -0.14 -14.47
CA SER A 71 10.56 -1.39 -14.22
C SER A 71 10.37 -1.63 -12.72
N PHE A 72 11.36 -1.27 -11.91
CA PHE A 72 11.30 -1.41 -10.48
C PHE A 72 10.33 -0.40 -9.83
N CYS A 73 10.33 0.86 -10.28
CA CYS A 73 9.34 1.85 -9.88
C CYS A 73 7.92 1.40 -10.20
N SER A 74 7.70 0.76 -11.36
CA SER A 74 6.39 0.18 -11.69
C SER A 74 5.99 -0.91 -10.68
N GLU A 75 6.93 -1.77 -10.25
CA GLU A 75 6.64 -2.77 -9.23
C GLU A 75 6.29 -2.15 -7.88
N LEU A 76 7.01 -1.11 -7.46
CA LEU A 76 6.73 -0.38 -6.22
C LEU A 76 5.38 0.33 -6.27
N HIS A 77 5.04 1.00 -7.37
CA HIS A 77 3.73 1.60 -7.59
C HIS A 77 2.62 0.54 -7.53
N ASP A 78 2.78 -0.60 -8.22
CA ASP A 78 1.76 -1.66 -8.19
C ASP A 78 1.50 -2.17 -6.76
N ILE A 79 2.55 -2.28 -5.94
CA ILE A 79 2.40 -2.66 -4.52
C ILE A 79 1.67 -1.55 -3.75
N ALA A 80 2.06 -0.29 -3.93
CA ALA A 80 1.44 0.86 -3.29
C ALA A 80 -0.06 0.97 -3.62
N ASP A 81 -0.42 0.87 -4.90
CA ASP A 81 -1.81 0.95 -5.35
C ASP A 81 -2.66 -0.19 -4.79
N SER A 82 -2.11 -1.42 -4.78
CA SER A 82 -2.80 -2.58 -4.20
C SER A 82 -3.06 -2.42 -2.70
N ILE A 83 -2.12 -1.81 -1.95
CA ILE A 83 -2.33 -1.49 -0.53
C ILE A 83 -3.38 -0.39 -0.39
N ALA A 84 -3.36 0.65 -1.23
CA ALA A 84 -4.35 1.72 -1.20
C ALA A 84 -5.78 1.19 -1.48
N GLU A 85 -5.92 0.21 -2.37
CA GLU A 85 -7.19 -0.49 -2.61
C GLU A 85 -7.66 -1.24 -1.36
N LEU A 86 -6.78 -2.00 -0.70
CA LEU A 86 -7.10 -2.67 0.58
C LEU A 86 -7.49 -1.69 1.70
N VAL A 87 -6.79 -0.55 1.79
CA VAL A 87 -7.16 0.52 2.73
C VAL A 87 -8.55 1.06 2.41
N SER A 88 -8.89 1.21 1.14
CA SER A 88 -10.19 1.70 0.69
C SER A 88 -11.34 0.71 1.00
N GLN A 89 -11.07 -0.59 0.98
CA GLN A 89 -12.02 -1.62 1.41
C GLN A 89 -12.37 -1.52 2.90
N ASN A 90 -11.53 -0.86 3.72
CA ASN A 90 -11.78 -0.59 5.14
C ASN A 90 -12.10 -1.87 5.95
N THR A 91 -11.32 -2.92 5.72
CA THR A 91 -11.39 -4.18 6.48
C THR A 91 -10.00 -4.58 6.99
N GLN A 92 -9.92 -5.58 7.88
CA GLN A 92 -8.65 -6.13 8.37
C GLN A 92 -7.65 -5.06 8.86
N HIS A 93 -8.14 -4.00 9.51
CA HIS A 93 -7.41 -2.75 9.75
C HIS A 93 -5.99 -2.93 10.28
N LYS A 94 -5.78 -3.86 11.21
CA LYS A 94 -4.45 -4.15 11.76
C LYS A 94 -3.50 -4.71 10.69
N ALA A 95 -3.93 -5.72 9.95
CA ALA A 95 -3.09 -6.36 8.95
C ALA A 95 -2.82 -5.44 7.75
N VAL A 96 -3.82 -4.64 7.35
CA VAL A 96 -3.66 -3.63 6.29
C VAL A 96 -2.73 -2.50 6.73
N PHE A 97 -2.83 -2.02 7.97
CA PHE A 97 -1.88 -1.06 8.52
C PHE A 97 -0.46 -1.64 8.56
N GLU A 98 -0.28 -2.88 9.04
CA GLU A 98 1.02 -3.55 9.06
C GLU A 98 1.64 -3.69 7.66
N LEU A 99 0.83 -3.82 6.59
CA LEU A 99 1.32 -3.78 5.21
C LEU A 99 1.78 -2.39 4.78
N ALA A 100 0.94 -1.38 5.00
CA ALA A 100 1.30 0.00 4.67
C ALA A 100 2.58 0.43 5.39
N ASP A 101 2.71 0.05 6.67
CA ASP A 101 3.88 0.33 7.48
C ASP A 101 5.11 -0.47 7.01
N ALA A 102 4.96 -1.75 6.68
CA ALA A 102 6.06 -2.56 6.14
C ALA A 102 6.54 -2.05 4.76
N PHE A 103 5.63 -1.55 3.92
CA PHE A 103 5.97 -0.91 2.66
C PHE A 103 6.78 0.36 2.93
N MET A 104 6.29 1.27 3.76
CA MET A 104 7.04 2.48 4.11
C MET A 104 8.43 2.12 4.66
N GLN A 105 8.53 1.22 5.64
CA GLN A 105 9.81 0.76 6.21
C GLN A 105 10.76 0.07 5.22
N SER A 106 10.34 -0.25 4.00
CA SER A 106 11.24 -0.79 2.98
C SER A 106 12.14 0.27 2.34
N HIS A 107 11.86 1.57 2.56
CA HIS A 107 12.50 2.67 1.84
C HIS A 107 14.03 2.62 1.91
N GLU A 108 14.64 2.43 3.09
CA GLU A 108 16.10 2.46 3.23
C GLU A 108 16.77 1.40 2.34
N LYS A 109 16.28 0.16 2.40
CA LYS A 109 16.82 -0.95 1.61
C LYS A 109 16.60 -0.76 0.12
N VAL A 110 15.51 -0.08 -0.25
CA VAL A 110 15.23 0.26 -1.64
C VAL A 110 16.20 1.33 -2.14
N TYR A 111 16.40 2.41 -1.39
CA TYR A 111 17.33 3.48 -1.74
C TYR A 111 18.79 3.02 -1.78
N GLU A 112 19.22 2.19 -0.83
CA GLU A 112 20.58 1.65 -0.78
C GLU A 112 20.96 0.83 -2.02
N ARG A 113 19.97 0.32 -2.78
CA ARG A 113 20.21 -0.59 -3.89
C ARG A 113 19.64 -0.12 -5.23
N ALA A 114 19.17 1.11 -5.34
CA ALA A 114 18.59 1.62 -6.58
C ALA A 114 19.10 3.00 -6.93
N ASP A 115 19.35 3.21 -8.22
CA ASP A 115 19.57 4.53 -8.79
C ASP A 115 18.21 5.27 -8.84
N ASP A 116 18.02 6.23 -7.92
CA ASP A 116 16.88 7.14 -7.88
C ASP A 116 17.26 8.58 -8.30
N SER A 117 18.23 8.75 -9.20
CA SER A 117 18.63 10.07 -9.70
C SER A 117 17.46 10.87 -10.32
N SER A 118 16.43 10.18 -10.82
CA SER A 118 15.18 10.78 -11.32
C SER A 118 14.17 11.15 -10.22
N GLY A 119 14.37 10.73 -8.98
CA GLY A 119 13.49 11.00 -7.84
C GLY A 119 12.18 10.20 -7.79
N TYR A 120 11.90 9.36 -8.78
CA TYR A 120 10.65 8.61 -8.89
C TYR A 120 10.42 7.64 -7.73
N ILE A 121 11.45 6.98 -7.20
CA ILE A 121 11.29 6.09 -6.03
C ILE A 121 10.85 6.92 -4.83
N GLY A 122 11.46 8.09 -4.63
CA GLY A 122 11.06 9.01 -3.57
C GLY A 122 9.63 9.50 -3.70
N ASP A 123 9.20 9.84 -4.92
CA ASP A 123 7.82 10.28 -5.16
C ASP A 123 6.80 9.21 -4.77
N ILE A 124 7.10 7.92 -5.02
CA ILE A 124 6.24 6.80 -4.63
C ILE A 124 6.04 6.79 -3.11
N TYR A 125 7.13 6.76 -2.34
CA TYR A 125 7.05 6.70 -0.88
C TYR A 125 6.39 7.96 -0.29
N ARG A 126 6.80 9.14 -0.77
CA ARG A 126 6.26 10.42 -0.31
C ARG A 126 4.75 10.53 -0.57
N THR A 127 4.28 10.13 -1.74
CA THR A 127 2.84 10.12 -2.08
C THR A 127 2.09 9.10 -1.23
N PHE A 128 2.71 7.96 -0.92
CA PHE A 128 2.10 6.89 -0.14
C PHE A 128 1.86 7.23 1.34
N VAL A 129 2.48 8.30 1.87
CA VAL A 129 2.24 8.79 3.24
C VAL A 129 0.75 9.00 3.54
N GLY A 130 -0.03 9.48 2.57
CA GLY A 130 -1.48 9.65 2.73
C GLY A 130 -2.23 8.32 2.94
N THR A 131 -1.82 7.28 2.22
CA THR A 131 -2.36 5.91 2.39
C THR A 131 -2.00 5.35 3.75
N TRP A 132 -0.74 5.53 4.20
CA TRP A 132 -0.30 5.11 5.53
C TRP A 132 -1.13 5.80 6.64
N LEU A 133 -1.32 7.12 6.54
CA LEU A 133 -2.12 7.89 7.51
C LEU A 133 -3.59 7.45 7.54
N THR A 134 -4.15 7.10 6.38
CA THR A 134 -5.53 6.60 6.29
C THR A 134 -5.67 5.23 6.94
N ALA A 135 -4.73 4.30 6.69
CA ALA A 135 -4.70 3.00 7.35
C ALA A 135 -4.54 3.14 8.88
N ALA A 136 -3.65 4.03 9.32
CA ALA A 136 -3.45 4.35 10.73
C ALA A 136 -4.73 4.87 11.38
N LYS A 137 -5.47 5.77 10.70
CA LYS A 137 -6.74 6.32 11.19
C LYS A 137 -7.78 5.23 11.38
N GLN A 138 -7.91 4.32 10.42
CA GLN A 138 -8.85 3.20 10.48
C GLN A 138 -8.51 2.26 11.64
N LEU A 139 -7.22 1.93 11.84
CA LEU A 139 -6.78 1.13 12.98
C LEU A 139 -7.04 1.84 14.32
N ARG A 140 -6.75 3.15 14.40
CA ARG A 140 -7.04 3.98 15.59
C ARG A 140 -8.52 3.93 15.95
N ALA A 141 -9.42 4.06 14.97
CA ALA A 141 -10.86 4.02 15.20
C ALA A 141 -11.30 2.68 15.83
N VAL A 142 -10.76 1.55 15.36
CA VAL A 142 -11.05 0.23 15.95
C VAL A 142 -10.41 0.06 17.33
N GLN A 143 -9.21 0.59 17.55
CA GLN A 143 -8.57 0.54 18.88
C GLN A 143 -9.38 1.30 19.95
N GLN A 144 -10.08 2.37 19.57
CA GLN A 144 -10.91 3.16 20.48
C GLN A 144 -12.19 2.44 20.94
N THR A 145 -12.66 1.44 20.21
CA THR A 145 -13.87 0.68 20.58
C THR A 145 -13.58 -0.49 21.53
N ILE A 146 -12.30 -0.83 21.72
CA ILE A 146 -11.86 -1.96 22.55
C ILE A 146 -11.42 -1.41 23.92
N LYS A 147 -11.71 -2.16 25.01
CA LYS A 147 -11.20 -1.82 26.35
C LYS A 147 -9.67 -1.65 26.27
N PRO A 148 -9.08 -0.63 26.92
CA PRO A 148 -7.63 -0.42 26.89
C PRO A 148 -6.91 -1.69 27.33
N SER A 149 -6.38 -2.43 26.36
CA SER A 149 -5.38 -3.45 26.59
C SER A 149 -4.02 -2.85 26.25
N GLN A 150 -2.98 -3.45 26.81
CA GLN A 150 -1.62 -2.89 26.90
C GLN A 150 -0.88 -2.69 25.56
N LYS A 151 -1.57 -2.79 24.41
CA LYS A 151 -0.98 -2.73 23.06
C LYS A 151 -1.72 -1.78 22.12
N THR A 152 -2.13 -0.63 22.63
CA THR A 152 -2.65 0.48 21.82
C THR A 152 -1.50 1.36 21.36
N ILE A 153 -1.49 1.80 20.11
CA ILE A 153 -0.44 2.67 19.57
C ILE A 153 -0.70 4.10 20.04
N ASN A 154 0.32 4.76 20.59
CA ASN A 154 0.28 6.21 20.79
C ASN A 154 0.58 6.89 19.46
N TRP A 155 -0.46 7.29 18.73
CA TRP A 155 -0.34 7.82 17.38
C TRP A 155 0.40 9.16 17.29
N GLN A 156 0.39 9.97 18.36
CA GLN A 156 1.16 11.20 18.42
C GLN A 156 2.67 10.90 18.51
N ASP A 157 3.05 9.98 19.41
CA ASP A 157 4.44 9.55 19.56
C ASP A 157 4.94 8.85 18.29
N GLU A 158 4.10 8.01 17.67
CA GLU A 158 4.42 7.33 16.41
C GLU A 158 4.72 8.34 15.30
N VAL A 159 3.86 9.34 15.09
CA VAL A 159 4.06 10.40 14.08
C VAL A 159 5.36 11.17 14.37
N LEU A 160 5.60 11.56 15.62
CA LEU A 160 6.80 12.29 16.01
C LEU A 160 8.06 11.45 15.79
N GLN A 161 8.01 10.16 16.12
CA GLN A 161 9.10 9.23 15.88
C GLN A 161 9.42 9.10 14.39
N ARG A 162 8.42 8.96 13.52
CA ARG A 162 8.65 8.88 12.06
C ARG A 162 9.22 10.17 11.50
N PHE A 163 8.71 11.32 11.94
CA PHE A 163 9.24 12.62 11.54
C PHE A 163 10.71 12.81 11.96
N ASN A 164 11.06 12.43 13.19
CA ASN A 164 12.43 12.54 13.67
C ASN A 164 13.39 11.53 13.02
N ASN A 165 12.88 10.38 12.57
CA ASN A 165 13.66 9.32 11.92
C ASN A 165 13.37 9.28 10.41
N ASN A 166 13.50 10.42 9.74
CA ASN A 166 13.09 10.62 8.37
C ASN A 166 14.27 10.61 7.37
N GLY A 167 15.09 9.55 7.39
CA GLY A 167 16.35 9.45 6.63
C GLY A 167 16.29 9.97 5.20
N TYR A 168 15.73 9.20 4.26
CA TYR A 168 15.59 9.59 2.84
C TYR A 168 14.40 10.54 2.59
N SER A 169 13.98 11.34 3.58
CA SER A 169 12.89 12.33 3.43
C SER A 169 11.54 11.75 2.98
N VAL A 170 11.31 10.46 3.17
CA VAL A 170 10.06 9.80 2.75
C VAL A 170 8.84 10.23 3.56
N TRP A 171 9.05 10.75 4.77
CA TRP A 171 8.03 11.25 5.69
C TRP A 171 7.87 12.78 5.64
N ASP A 172 8.43 13.48 4.66
CA ASP A 172 8.35 14.96 4.59
C ASP A 172 6.90 15.48 4.59
N TYR A 173 5.99 14.79 3.90
CA TYR A 173 4.57 15.13 3.87
C TYR A 173 3.78 14.67 5.10
N LEU A 174 4.42 14.01 6.07
CA LEU A 174 3.75 13.46 7.23
C LEU A 174 3.05 14.58 8.02
N LEU A 175 3.81 15.61 8.43
CA LEU A 175 3.29 16.72 9.24
C LEU A 175 2.16 17.47 8.54
N GLU A 176 2.33 17.80 7.25
CA GLU A 176 1.31 18.44 6.42
C GLU A 176 0.00 17.66 6.43
N LYS A 177 0.08 16.32 6.40
CA LYS A 177 -1.08 15.44 6.26
C LYS A 177 -1.58 14.84 7.59
N THR A 178 -0.94 15.13 8.72
CA THR A 178 -1.28 14.56 10.05
C THR A 178 -2.75 14.70 10.43
N ALA A 179 -3.44 15.73 9.95
CA ALA A 179 -4.86 15.94 10.16
C ALA A 179 -5.73 14.74 9.75
N ILE A 180 -5.29 13.93 8.78
CA ILE A 180 -5.95 12.67 8.39
C ILE A 180 -6.11 11.74 9.60
N LEU A 181 -5.05 11.58 10.39
CA LEU A 181 -4.97 10.65 11.52
C LEU A 181 -5.37 11.29 12.86
N LEU A 182 -4.88 12.50 13.13
CA LEU A 182 -4.93 13.13 14.45
C LEU A 182 -6.10 14.09 14.64
N SER A 183 -6.89 14.38 13.59
CA SER A 183 -8.11 15.18 13.77
C SER A 183 -9.01 14.52 14.82
N ALA A 184 -9.57 15.33 15.72
CA ALA A 184 -10.64 14.89 16.59
C ALA A 184 -11.80 14.43 15.68
N SER A 185 -12.29 13.21 15.85
CA SER A 185 -13.53 12.85 15.18
C SER A 185 -14.60 13.80 15.71
N ARG A 186 -15.07 14.69 14.85
CA ARG A 186 -16.21 15.54 15.20
C ARG A 186 -17.42 14.60 15.22
N ALA A 187 -17.67 13.96 16.36
CA ALA A 187 -18.97 13.39 16.62
C ALA A 187 -19.98 14.51 16.36
N ALA A 188 -20.97 14.25 15.50
CA ALA A 188 -22.02 15.20 15.22
C ALA A 188 -22.60 15.68 16.56
N PRO A 189 -22.78 17.00 16.78
CA PRO A 189 -23.41 17.47 17.99
C PRO A 189 -24.77 16.80 18.14
N PRO A 190 -25.18 16.37 19.35
CA PRO A 190 -26.49 15.77 19.55
C PRO A 190 -27.55 16.74 19.03
N ALA A 191 -28.49 16.23 18.23
CA ALA A 191 -29.61 17.00 17.74
C ALA A 191 -30.29 17.63 18.95
N ILE A 192 -30.27 18.96 19.03
CA ILE A 192 -31.00 19.70 20.05
C ILE A 192 -32.47 19.49 19.70
N SER A 193 -33.14 18.61 20.47
CA SER A 193 -34.59 18.52 20.44
C SER A 193 -35.15 19.87 20.88
N THR A 194 -35.61 20.66 19.91
CA THR A 194 -36.46 21.81 20.18
C THR A 194 -37.78 21.28 20.72
N VAL A 195 -37.93 21.32 22.03
CA VAL A 195 -39.21 21.16 22.70
C VAL A 195 -40.01 22.43 22.43
N THR A 196 -41.06 22.30 21.62
CA THR A 196 -42.19 23.23 21.54
C THR A 196 -43.14 22.99 22.70
#